data_AF-A0A833DTW7-F1
#
_entry.id   AF-A0A833DTW7-F1
#
_cell.length_a   1.000
_cell.length_b   1.000
_cell.length_c   1.000
_cell.angle_alpha   90.00
_cell.angle_beta   90.00
_cell.angle_gamma   90.00
#
_symmetry.space_group_name_H-M   'P 1'
#
loop_
_entity.id
_entity.type
_entity.pdbx_description
1 polymer ?
#
loop_
_entity_poly.entity_id
_entity_poly.type
_entity_poly.pdbx_seq_one_letter_code
_entity_poly.pdbx_strand_id
1 'polypeptide(L)'
;MNHIVYAKEFSEHEVESYLSPLIVEWFKSRYKSFTPPQRMAIPYIKQGFNVLISSPTGTGKTLAAFLAIIDELVNLDLNNALEDYVYVVYVSPLRALNNDMRKNLLAPLNDLNAIVRERFGRELRIRVAVRTSDTLPHEKARMLRQPPHILITTPESLATSLAAPRFRNLLTKVRWVIVDEIHELASNKRGSHLALSLERLVDLVGRDFQRIGLSATIAPLEEVAAFLAGYTDDGKPRPVVIVDARFAKPIDIRVICPKLDLIYTPASVLNEAIYEELRKLIATHKTTLVFTNTRSATERVVYKLKKMLGESGILNADEIEAHHSSLSRDVRLDVEERLKQGRLRVVVSSTSLELGIDIGYIDLVVLLSSPKSVTRLLQRV
;
A
#
# COMPACT_ATOMS: atom_id res chain seq x y z
N MET A 1 10.71 -8.14 30.10
CA MET A 1 9.41 -7.64 29.61
C MET A 1 9.20 -8.21 28.22
N ASN A 2 7.98 -8.61 27.86
CA ASN A 2 7.70 -9.09 26.51
C ASN A 2 8.02 -7.96 25.50
N HIS A 3 8.88 -8.23 24.53
CA HIS A 3 9.27 -7.26 23.51
C HIS A 3 8.15 -7.05 22.47
N ILE A 4 7.18 -7.95 22.44
CA ILE A 4 5.97 -7.84 21.61
C ILE A 4 4.76 -7.68 22.54
N VAL A 5 3.95 -6.66 22.27
CA VAL A 5 2.71 -6.37 23.03
C VAL A 5 1.56 -6.15 22.06
N TYR A 6 0.38 -6.67 22.33
CA TYR A 6 -0.82 -6.36 21.56
C TYR A 6 -1.43 -5.03 22.01
N ALA A 7 -1.76 -4.17 21.05
CA ALA A 7 -2.38 -2.88 21.29
C ALA A 7 -3.76 -3.06 21.92
N LYS A 8 -4.07 -2.22 22.91
CA LYS A 8 -5.46 -2.00 23.32
C LYS A 8 -6.14 -1.00 22.38
N GLU A 9 -7.46 -1.02 22.41
CA GLU A 9 -8.27 -0.03 21.72
C GLU A 9 -8.55 1.17 22.64
N PHE A 10 -8.48 2.38 22.09
CA PHE A 10 -8.73 3.64 22.80
C PHE A 10 -10.06 4.25 22.37
N SER A 11 -10.64 5.08 23.24
CA SER A 11 -11.79 5.93 22.91
C SER A 11 -11.40 7.06 21.96
N GLU A 12 -12.38 7.67 21.28
CA GLU A 12 -12.11 8.81 20.38
C GLU A 12 -11.45 9.98 21.11
N HIS A 13 -11.96 10.33 22.28
CA HIS A 13 -11.41 11.43 23.09
C HIS A 13 -9.96 11.16 23.53
N GLU A 14 -9.63 9.92 23.89
CA GLU A 14 -8.24 9.56 24.21
C GLU A 14 -7.34 9.76 22.99
N VAL A 15 -7.77 9.33 21.80
CA VAL A 15 -6.97 9.47 20.57
C VAL A 15 -6.77 10.95 20.20
N GLU A 16 -7.83 11.76 20.32
CA GLU A 16 -7.76 13.20 20.08
C GLU A 16 -6.74 13.90 20.98
N SER A 17 -6.61 13.46 22.24
CA SER A 17 -5.65 14.04 23.18
C SER A 17 -4.17 13.86 22.79
N TYR A 18 -3.87 12.92 21.87
CA TYR A 18 -2.52 12.72 21.32
C TYR A 18 -2.23 13.57 20.09
N LEU A 19 -3.22 14.21 19.48
CA LEU A 19 -3.08 14.97 18.24
C LEU A 19 -3.19 16.48 18.52
N SER A 20 -2.54 17.31 17.71
CA SER A 20 -2.72 18.76 17.83
C SER A 20 -4.17 19.16 17.52
N PRO A 21 -4.66 20.27 18.10
CA PRO A 21 -6.00 20.78 17.81
C PRO A 21 -6.26 20.98 16.31
N LEU A 22 -5.24 21.39 15.55
CA LEU A 22 -5.32 21.59 14.11
C LEU A 22 -5.60 20.26 13.37
N ILE A 23 -4.91 19.18 13.74
CA ILE A 23 -5.13 17.86 13.13
C ILE A 23 -6.48 17.29 13.52
N VAL A 24 -6.90 17.44 14.78
CA VAL A 24 -8.22 16.98 15.24
C VAL A 24 -9.35 17.70 14.49
N GLU A 25 -9.24 19.01 14.33
CA GLU A 25 -10.20 19.82 13.57
C GLU A 25 -10.28 19.40 12.11
N TRP A 26 -9.13 19.28 11.44
CA TRP A 26 -9.08 18.79 10.06
C TRP A 26 -9.69 17.39 9.93
N PHE A 27 -9.39 16.49 10.87
CA PHE A 27 -9.91 15.13 10.83
C PHE A 27 -11.44 15.14 10.95
N LYS A 28 -12.00 15.91 11.89
CA LYS A 28 -13.45 16.02 12.11
C LYS A 28 -14.20 16.71 10.96
N SER A 29 -13.55 17.60 10.21
CA SER A 29 -14.17 18.23 9.04
C SER A 29 -14.32 17.27 7.86
N ARG A 30 -13.47 16.22 7.80
CA ARG A 30 -13.41 15.27 6.68
C ARG A 30 -14.00 13.89 7.00
N TYR A 31 -13.89 13.44 8.24
CA TYR A 31 -14.28 12.10 8.68
C TYR A 31 -15.21 12.17 9.88
N LYS A 32 -16.11 11.18 9.99
CA LYS A 32 -17.08 11.11 11.08
C LYS A 32 -16.46 10.64 12.41
N SER A 33 -15.56 9.65 12.33
CA SER A 33 -15.00 8.96 13.48
C SER A 33 -13.68 8.28 13.12
N PHE A 34 -12.88 7.96 14.14
CA PHE A 34 -11.66 7.18 13.96
C PHE A 34 -11.98 5.70 13.77
N THR A 35 -11.37 5.07 12.76
CA THR A 35 -11.51 3.63 12.54
C THR A 35 -10.78 2.82 13.63
N PRO A 36 -11.12 1.55 13.87
CA PRO A 36 -10.42 0.72 14.85
C PRO A 36 -8.89 0.71 14.72
N PRO A 37 -8.27 0.50 13.53
CA PRO A 37 -6.81 0.56 13.42
C PRO A 37 -6.23 1.94 13.75
N GLN A 38 -6.97 3.03 13.50
CA GLN A 38 -6.55 4.39 13.88
C GLN A 38 -6.58 4.57 15.39
N ARG A 39 -7.68 4.16 16.05
CA ARG A 39 -7.82 4.29 17.52
C ARG A 39 -6.80 3.45 18.27
N MET A 40 -6.44 2.29 17.73
CA MET A 40 -5.40 1.45 18.32
C MET A 40 -3.99 1.97 18.03
N ALA A 41 -3.67 2.39 16.79
CA ALA A 41 -2.29 2.69 16.42
C ALA A 41 -1.81 4.09 16.81
N ILE A 42 -2.63 5.13 16.64
CA ILE A 42 -2.20 6.55 16.77
C ILE A 42 -1.55 6.82 18.14
N PRO A 43 -2.13 6.42 19.29
CA PRO A 43 -1.52 6.65 20.60
C PRO A 43 -0.13 6.03 20.74
N TYR A 44 0.05 4.78 20.31
CA TYR A 44 1.36 4.10 20.39
C TYR A 44 2.39 4.72 19.43
N ILE A 45 1.97 5.16 18.24
CA ILE A 45 2.86 5.85 17.32
C ILE A 45 3.31 7.19 17.92
N LYS A 46 2.39 7.97 18.49
CA LYS A 46 2.69 9.26 19.14
C LYS A 46 3.59 9.12 20.37
N GLN A 47 3.54 7.98 21.06
CA GLN A 47 4.45 7.65 22.17
C GLN A 47 5.82 7.12 21.73
N GLY A 48 6.05 6.92 20.42
CA GLY A 48 7.35 6.51 19.88
C GLY A 48 7.58 4.99 19.81
N PHE A 49 6.56 4.16 20.07
CA PHE A 49 6.69 2.70 19.93
C PHE A 49 6.83 2.27 18.47
N ASN A 50 7.62 1.23 18.18
CA ASN A 50 7.46 0.55 16.88
C ASN A 50 6.09 -0.11 16.82
N VAL A 51 5.42 -0.07 15.67
CA VAL A 51 4.05 -0.56 15.54
C VAL A 51 3.89 -1.41 14.28
N LEU A 52 3.33 -2.62 14.42
CA LEU A 52 2.84 -3.41 13.29
C LEU A 52 1.31 -3.30 13.23
N ILE A 53 0.77 -2.70 12.17
CA ILE A 53 -0.67 -2.57 11.93
C ILE A 53 -1.11 -3.68 10.96
N SER A 54 -1.93 -4.60 11.46
CA SER A 54 -2.59 -5.63 10.67
C SER A 54 -4.09 -5.36 10.61
N SER A 55 -4.58 -4.95 9.43
CA SER A 55 -5.99 -4.65 9.21
C SER A 55 -6.32 -4.70 7.72
N PRO A 56 -7.52 -5.15 7.30
CA PRO A 56 -7.89 -5.27 5.89
C PRO A 56 -7.68 -3.99 5.07
N THR A 57 -7.62 -4.13 3.74
CA THR A 57 -7.59 -2.96 2.85
C THR A 57 -8.85 -2.10 3.00
N GLY A 58 -8.71 -0.79 2.78
CA GLY A 58 -9.81 0.17 2.90
C GLY A 58 -10.26 0.49 4.34
N THR A 59 -9.52 0.05 5.37
CA THR A 59 -9.87 0.28 6.79
C THR A 59 -9.14 1.47 7.43
N GLY A 60 -8.37 2.20 6.62
CA GLY A 60 -7.65 3.39 7.07
C GLY A 60 -6.28 3.13 7.69
N LYS A 61 -5.68 1.94 7.50
CA LYS A 61 -4.34 1.56 8.03
C LYS A 61 -3.24 2.57 7.70
N THR A 62 -3.23 3.07 6.47
CA THR A 62 -2.26 4.06 6.00
C THR A 62 -2.46 5.40 6.72
N LEU A 63 -3.71 5.87 6.83
CA LEU A 63 -4.01 7.09 7.55
C LEU A 63 -3.70 6.96 9.04
N ALA A 64 -3.90 5.78 9.65
CA ALA A 64 -3.51 5.52 11.03
C ALA A 64 -2.01 5.79 11.27
N ALA A 65 -1.15 5.32 10.36
CA ALA A 65 0.28 5.58 10.44
C ALA A 65 0.64 7.03 10.16
N PHE A 66 0.12 7.59 9.07
CA PHE A 66 0.51 8.92 8.63
C PHE A 66 -0.10 10.06 9.43
N LEU A 67 -1.29 9.89 10.04
CA LEU A 67 -1.92 10.98 10.79
C LEU A 67 -1.07 11.42 11.98
N ALA A 68 -0.53 10.45 12.73
CA ALA A 68 0.38 10.71 13.85
C ALA A 68 1.69 11.39 13.40
N ILE A 69 2.22 11.01 12.24
CA ILE A 69 3.47 11.55 11.71
C ILE A 69 3.28 12.92 11.07
N ILE A 70 2.18 13.14 10.36
CA ILE A 70 1.82 14.43 9.77
C ILE A 70 1.64 15.46 10.87
N ASP A 71 0.98 15.10 11.98
CA ASP A 71 0.87 15.95 13.16
C ASP A 71 2.24 16.43 13.67
N GLU A 72 3.21 15.52 13.78
CA GLU A 72 4.59 15.85 14.17
C GLU A 72 5.29 16.77 13.15
N LEU A 73 5.15 16.49 11.85
CA LEU A 73 5.77 17.31 10.79
C LEU A 73 5.15 18.72 10.72
N VAL A 74 3.83 18.83 10.90
CA VAL A 74 3.13 20.12 10.97
C VAL A 74 3.61 20.89 12.18
N ASN A 75 3.71 20.27 13.36
CA ASN A 75 4.24 20.94 14.55
C ASN A 75 5.70 21.38 14.38
N LEU A 76 6.56 20.58 13.76
CA LEU A 76 7.93 21.00 13.42
C LEU A 76 7.93 22.21 12.47
N ASP A 77 7.05 22.23 11.47
CA ASP A 77 6.99 23.34 10.53
C ASP A 77 6.44 24.62 11.16
N LEU A 78 5.39 24.50 11.97
CA LEU A 78 4.78 25.63 12.69
C LEU A 78 5.77 26.28 13.66
N ASN A 79 6.64 25.47 14.29
CA ASN A 79 7.69 25.93 15.19
C ASN A 79 9.01 26.29 14.49
N ASN A 80 9.05 26.37 13.15
CA ASN A 80 10.25 26.66 12.36
C ASN A 80 11.44 25.68 12.59
N ALA A 81 11.15 24.47 13.07
CA ALA A 81 12.13 23.41 13.35
C ALA A 81 12.22 22.35 12.22
N LEU A 82 11.36 22.45 11.19
CA LEU A 82 11.43 21.59 10.01
C LEU A 82 12.59 22.02 9.09
N GLU A 83 13.66 21.24 9.08
CA GLU A 83 14.86 21.43 8.25
C GLU A 83 14.73 20.71 6.90
N ASP A 84 15.59 21.05 5.93
CA ASP A 84 15.62 20.42 4.60
C ASP A 84 16.27 19.02 4.61
N TYR A 85 15.65 18.08 5.31
CA TYR A 85 16.05 16.67 5.40
C TYR A 85 14.88 15.72 5.20
N VAL A 86 15.18 14.44 4.98
CA VAL A 86 14.19 13.37 5.00
C VAL A 86 13.91 12.97 6.44
N TYR A 87 12.67 13.15 6.89
CA TYR A 87 12.22 12.72 8.22
C TYR A 87 11.48 11.38 8.18
N VAL A 88 10.80 11.10 7.07
CA VAL A 88 9.99 9.88 6.86
C VAL A 88 10.48 9.13 5.63
N VAL A 89 10.79 7.86 5.79
CA VAL A 89 11.00 6.93 4.66
C VAL A 89 9.82 5.98 4.60
N TYR A 90 9.07 6.03 3.51
CA TYR A 90 8.02 5.06 3.20
C TYR A 90 8.54 4.04 2.18
N VAL A 91 8.58 2.78 2.56
CA VAL A 91 9.04 1.67 1.73
C VAL A 91 7.85 0.84 1.28
N SER A 92 7.59 0.81 -0.03
CA SER A 92 6.62 -0.12 -0.61
C SER A 92 7.33 -1.22 -1.41
N PRO A 93 6.89 -2.49 -1.32
CA PRO A 93 7.44 -3.58 -2.12
C PRO A 93 7.13 -3.43 -3.61
N LEU A 94 6.05 -2.71 -3.95
CA LEU A 94 5.58 -2.52 -5.32
C LEU A 94 5.64 -1.06 -5.75
N ARG A 95 6.04 -0.88 -7.01
CA ARG A 95 6.26 0.44 -7.61
C ARG A 95 4.96 1.19 -7.91
N ALA A 96 3.94 0.46 -8.34
CA ALA A 96 2.64 1.03 -8.71
C ALA A 96 2.00 1.77 -7.52
N LEU A 97 2.17 1.24 -6.30
CA LEU A 97 1.67 1.83 -5.06
C LEU A 97 2.30 3.18 -4.71
N ASN A 98 3.51 3.48 -5.19
CA ASN A 98 4.23 4.66 -4.74
C ASN A 98 3.61 5.97 -5.22
N ASN A 99 3.11 6.02 -6.45
CA ASN A 99 2.49 7.22 -6.99
C ASN A 99 1.11 7.46 -6.38
N ASP A 100 0.35 6.40 -6.15
CA ASP A 100 -0.94 6.49 -5.48
C ASP A 100 -0.78 6.89 -4.01
N MET A 101 0.21 6.32 -3.32
CA MET A 101 0.56 6.75 -1.97
C MET A 101 0.91 8.23 -1.93
N ARG A 102 1.69 8.73 -2.90
CA ARG A 102 1.98 10.16 -3.02
C ARG A 102 0.71 10.99 -3.18
N LYS A 103 -0.20 10.62 -4.08
CA LYS A 103 -1.49 11.32 -4.27
C LYS A 103 -2.30 11.31 -2.96
N ASN A 104 -2.40 10.16 -2.31
CA ASN A 104 -3.13 9.97 -1.05
C ASN A 104 -2.55 10.78 0.11
N LEU A 105 -1.24 11.04 0.14
CA LEU A 105 -0.60 11.92 1.13
C LEU A 105 -0.70 13.40 0.79
N LEU A 106 -0.73 13.76 -0.49
CA LEU A 106 -0.90 15.15 -0.89
C LEU A 106 -2.30 15.67 -0.57
N ALA A 107 -3.34 14.83 -0.64
CA ALA A 107 -4.70 15.23 -0.28
C ALA A 107 -4.82 15.82 1.15
N PRO A 108 -4.45 15.10 2.24
CA PRO A 108 -4.51 15.66 3.59
C PRO A 108 -3.56 16.84 3.77
N LEU A 109 -2.37 16.82 3.17
CA LEU A 109 -1.43 17.95 3.28
C LEU A 109 -1.97 19.23 2.61
N ASN A 110 -2.67 19.11 1.48
CA ASN A 110 -3.29 20.26 0.81
C ASN A 110 -4.44 20.84 1.63
N ASP A 111 -5.29 19.98 2.22
CA ASP A 111 -6.36 20.42 3.10
C ASP A 111 -5.79 21.15 4.34
N LEU A 112 -4.76 20.59 4.97
CA LEU A 112 -4.08 21.21 6.10
C LEU A 112 -3.39 22.52 5.70
N ASN A 113 -2.83 22.60 4.50
CA ASN A 113 -2.23 23.81 3.98
C ASN A 113 -3.27 24.95 3.82
N ALA A 114 -4.51 24.63 3.44
CA ALA A 114 -5.58 25.61 3.37
C ALA A 114 -5.89 26.20 4.76
N ILE A 115 -6.01 25.34 5.79
CA ILE A 115 -6.24 25.75 7.18
C ILE A 115 -5.07 26.61 7.69
N VAL A 116 -3.83 26.19 7.42
CA VAL A 116 -2.62 26.92 7.86
C VAL A 116 -2.50 28.26 7.17
N ARG A 117 -2.81 28.35 5.87
CA ARG A 117 -2.79 29.60 5.12
C ARG A 117 -3.82 30.59 5.65
N GLU A 118 -5.02 30.13 5.98
CA GLU A 118 -6.07 30.97 6.57
C GLU A 118 -5.67 31.51 7.95
N ARG A 119 -5.10 30.65 8.83
CA ARG A 119 -4.77 31.03 10.21
C ARG A 119 -3.46 31.78 10.38
N PHE A 120 -2.44 31.43 9.59
CA PHE A 120 -1.07 31.87 9.80
C PHE A 120 -0.50 32.65 8.61
N GLY A 121 -1.26 32.83 7.52
CA GLY A 121 -0.83 33.61 6.36
C GLY A 121 0.35 33.02 5.59
N ARG A 122 0.65 31.73 5.76
CA ARG A 122 1.75 31.03 5.10
C ARG A 122 1.38 29.60 4.71
N GLU A 123 2.18 29.00 3.85
CA GLU A 123 2.01 27.60 3.44
C GLU A 123 2.88 26.65 4.27
N LEU A 124 2.42 25.41 4.42
CA LEU A 124 3.18 24.31 4.97
C LEU A 124 4.37 23.97 4.07
N ARG A 125 5.56 23.83 4.65
CA ARG A 125 6.78 23.48 3.88
C ARG A 125 6.94 21.98 3.65
N ILE A 126 5.99 21.14 4.06
CA ILE A 126 6.09 19.67 3.99
C ILE A 126 6.12 19.21 2.52
N ARG A 127 7.13 18.43 2.14
CA ARG A 127 7.37 17.99 0.76
C ARG A 127 7.36 16.47 0.66
N VAL A 128 6.65 15.94 -0.33
CA VAL A 128 6.54 14.49 -0.59
C VAL A 128 7.12 14.18 -1.97
N ALA A 129 8.03 13.22 -2.04
CA ALA A 129 8.58 12.76 -3.32
C ALA A 129 8.72 11.25 -3.41
N VAL A 130 8.63 10.74 -4.64
CA VAL A 130 8.82 9.32 -4.97
C VAL A 130 10.19 9.13 -5.60
N ARG A 131 11.00 8.24 -5.03
CA ARG A 131 12.32 7.85 -5.55
C ARG A 131 12.34 6.34 -5.79
N THR A 132 12.27 5.95 -7.06
CA THR A 132 12.40 4.55 -7.50
C THR A 132 13.43 4.44 -8.62
N SER A 133 13.59 3.24 -9.20
CA SER A 133 14.39 3.06 -10.41
C SER A 133 13.88 3.84 -11.63
N ASP A 134 12.61 4.28 -11.66
CA ASP A 134 11.99 5.06 -12.75
C ASP A 134 12.18 6.57 -12.54
N THR A 135 12.67 7.00 -11.38
CA THR A 135 12.86 8.42 -11.11
C THR A 135 13.95 8.98 -12.01
N LEU A 136 13.60 10.02 -12.75
CA LEU A 136 14.46 10.60 -13.77
C LEU A 136 15.68 11.29 -13.15
N PRO A 137 16.82 11.38 -13.85
CA PRO A 137 18.03 12.02 -13.32
C PRO A 137 17.79 13.46 -12.83
N HIS A 138 16.98 14.24 -13.55
CA HIS A 138 16.67 15.62 -13.17
C HIS A 138 15.81 15.69 -11.89
N GLU A 139 14.90 14.73 -11.67
CA GLU A 139 14.12 14.63 -10.44
C GLU A 139 15.01 14.27 -9.25
N LYS A 140 15.95 13.32 -9.44
CA LYS A 140 16.97 12.96 -8.43
C LYS A 140 17.84 14.17 -8.07
N ALA A 141 18.24 14.97 -9.05
CA ALA A 141 19.00 16.20 -8.83
C ALA A 141 18.18 17.29 -8.13
N ARG A 142 16.87 17.40 -8.43
CA ARG A 142 15.96 18.30 -7.70
C ARG A 142 15.86 17.92 -6.23
N MET A 143 15.77 16.63 -5.90
CA MET A 143 15.72 16.16 -4.51
C MET A 143 17.00 16.49 -3.70
N LEU A 144 18.14 16.70 -4.35
CA LEU A 144 19.36 17.15 -3.65
C LEU A 144 19.32 18.65 -3.31
N ARG A 145 18.64 19.45 -4.13
CA ARG A 145 18.50 20.90 -3.93
C ARG A 145 17.32 21.26 -3.05
N GLN A 146 16.22 20.51 -3.16
CA GLN A 146 15.00 20.65 -2.37
C GLN A 146 14.61 19.26 -1.85
N PRO A 147 15.21 18.83 -0.72
CA PRO A 147 14.96 17.53 -0.12
C PRO A 147 13.48 17.31 0.23
N PRO A 148 12.90 16.14 -0.06
CA PRO A 148 11.57 15.82 0.44
C PRO A 148 11.64 15.53 1.95
N HIS A 149 10.61 15.94 2.68
CA HIS A 149 10.44 15.57 4.09
C HIS A 149 9.89 14.15 4.25
N ILE A 150 9.08 13.70 3.27
CA ILE A 150 8.57 12.34 3.14
C ILE A 150 9.08 11.72 1.83
N LEU A 151 9.92 10.69 1.94
CA LEU A 151 10.50 9.96 0.83
C LEU A 151 9.79 8.62 0.64
N ILE A 152 9.05 8.48 -0.45
CA ILE A 152 8.42 7.21 -0.86
C ILE A 152 9.39 6.47 -1.79
N THR A 153 9.72 5.22 -1.47
CA THR A 153 10.77 4.45 -2.16
C THR A 153 10.47 2.96 -2.19
N THR A 154 11.28 2.20 -2.92
CA THR A 154 11.34 0.72 -2.83
C THR A 154 12.56 0.28 -2.00
N PRO A 155 12.62 -0.98 -1.53
CA PRO A 155 13.79 -1.50 -0.81
C PRO A 155 15.11 -1.29 -1.56
N GLU A 156 15.12 -1.57 -2.87
CA GLU A 156 16.31 -1.48 -3.73
C GLU A 156 16.72 -0.02 -3.93
N SER A 157 15.74 0.87 -4.08
CA SER A 157 15.97 2.31 -4.26
C SER A 157 16.45 2.97 -2.96
N LEU A 158 16.01 2.47 -1.80
CA LEU A 158 16.53 2.88 -0.49
C LEU A 158 18.00 2.49 -0.34
N ALA A 159 18.36 1.24 -0.63
CA ALA A 159 19.75 0.79 -0.58
C ALA A 159 20.67 1.60 -1.50
N THR A 160 20.19 1.91 -2.71
CA THR A 160 20.91 2.80 -3.64
C THR A 160 21.07 4.22 -3.07
N SER A 161 20.04 4.72 -2.36
CA SER A 161 20.05 6.04 -1.74
C SER A 161 21.02 6.13 -0.56
N LEU A 162 21.15 5.06 0.22
CA LEU A 162 22.14 4.91 1.29
C LEU A 162 23.58 4.83 0.77
N ALA A 163 23.77 4.24 -0.41
CA ALA A 163 25.08 4.16 -1.06
C ALA A 163 25.48 5.47 -1.78
N ALA A 164 24.52 6.35 -2.10
CA ALA A 164 24.78 7.59 -2.83
C ALA A 164 25.39 8.67 -1.92
N PRO A 165 26.64 9.11 -2.13
CA PRO A 165 27.38 9.95 -1.17
C PRO A 165 26.69 11.27 -0.79
N ARG A 166 26.07 11.94 -1.77
CA ARG A 166 25.36 13.21 -1.51
C ARG A 166 23.97 13.01 -0.91
N PHE A 167 23.27 11.95 -1.34
CA PHE A 167 21.87 11.76 -0.94
C PHE A 167 21.76 11.14 0.45
N ARG A 168 22.71 10.27 0.85
CA ARG A 168 22.73 9.68 2.20
C ARG A 168 22.75 10.75 3.30
N ASN A 169 23.39 11.90 3.06
CA ASN A 169 23.42 13.00 4.03
C ASN A 169 22.01 13.55 4.35
N LEU A 170 21.07 13.46 3.40
CA LEU A 170 19.69 13.88 3.60
C LEU A 170 18.88 12.91 4.47
N LEU A 171 19.38 11.69 4.69
CA LEU A 171 18.73 10.64 5.47
C LEU A 171 19.13 10.63 6.96
N THR A 172 20.07 11.48 7.38
CA THR A 172 20.61 11.50 8.76
C THR A 172 19.61 11.98 9.82
N LYS A 173 18.52 12.64 9.39
CA LYS A 173 17.44 13.13 10.29
C LYS A 173 16.19 12.24 10.26
N VAL A 174 16.25 11.06 9.64
CA VAL A 174 15.11 10.15 9.61
C VAL A 174 14.65 9.84 11.05
N ARG A 175 13.34 10.00 11.27
CA ARG A 175 12.66 9.72 12.55
C ARG A 175 11.70 8.56 12.42
N TRP A 176 11.13 8.36 11.23
CA TRP A 176 10.12 7.34 10.95
C TRP A 176 10.44 6.55 9.70
N VAL A 177 10.30 5.24 9.78
CA VAL A 177 10.30 4.35 8.62
C VAL A 177 9.00 3.56 8.61
N ILE A 178 8.25 3.69 7.52
CA ILE A 178 7.04 2.92 7.26
C ILE A 178 7.39 1.83 6.25
N VAL A 179 7.11 0.58 6.59
CA VAL A 179 7.23 -0.57 5.68
C VAL A 179 5.83 -1.06 5.34
N ASP A 180 5.38 -0.71 4.15
CA ASP A 180 4.06 -1.11 3.65
C ASP A 180 4.08 -2.51 3.07
N GLU A 181 2.93 -3.18 3.12
CA GLU A 181 2.72 -4.57 2.72
C GLU A 181 3.88 -5.50 3.15
N ILE A 182 4.26 -5.39 4.42
CA ILE A 182 5.47 -6.05 4.97
C ILE A 182 5.46 -7.58 4.82
N HIS A 183 4.29 -8.21 4.72
CA HIS A 183 4.15 -9.65 4.47
C HIS A 183 4.80 -10.09 3.14
N GLU A 184 4.81 -9.22 2.13
CA GLU A 184 5.44 -9.48 0.84
C GLU A 184 6.97 -9.46 0.93
N LEU A 185 7.53 -8.96 2.02
CA LEU A 185 8.97 -8.85 2.23
C LEU A 185 9.48 -9.86 3.25
N ALA A 186 8.75 -10.08 4.34
CA ALA A 186 9.20 -10.89 5.48
C ALA A 186 9.65 -12.32 5.11
N SER A 187 9.09 -12.91 4.06
CA SER A 187 9.33 -14.31 3.67
C SER A 187 10.33 -14.49 2.51
N ASN A 188 11.08 -13.45 2.10
CA ASN A 188 12.00 -13.56 0.96
C ASN A 188 13.30 -12.76 1.11
N LYS A 189 14.21 -12.98 0.16
CA LYS A 189 15.52 -12.31 0.11
C LYS A 189 15.43 -10.78 -0.04
N ARG A 190 14.34 -10.24 -0.60
CA ARG A 190 14.13 -8.78 -0.66
C ARG A 190 13.89 -8.22 0.75
N GLY A 191 13.18 -8.95 1.61
CA GLY A 191 13.04 -8.61 3.02
C GLY A 191 14.36 -8.67 3.76
N SER A 192 15.18 -9.71 3.56
CA SER A 192 16.53 -9.78 4.15
C SER A 192 17.38 -8.57 3.76
N HIS A 193 17.32 -8.17 2.49
CA HIS A 193 18.02 -6.99 1.99
C HIS A 193 17.47 -5.67 2.57
N LEU A 194 16.14 -5.56 2.75
CA LEU A 194 15.53 -4.40 3.42
C LEU A 194 16.00 -4.33 4.88
N ALA A 195 15.96 -5.42 5.63
CA ALA A 195 16.40 -5.46 7.03
C ALA A 195 17.83 -4.93 7.19
N LEU A 196 18.77 -5.39 6.35
CA LEU A 196 20.14 -4.86 6.33
C LEU A 196 20.20 -3.37 5.95
N SER A 197 19.34 -2.93 5.04
CA SER A 197 19.27 -1.51 4.65
C SER A 197 18.74 -0.63 5.78
N LEU A 198 17.81 -1.13 6.61
CA LEU A 198 17.30 -0.43 7.77
C LEU A 198 18.37 -0.29 8.86
N GLU A 199 19.15 -1.33 9.14
CA GLU A 199 20.24 -1.23 10.13
C GLU A 199 21.37 -0.31 9.64
N ARG A 200 21.69 -0.32 8.33
CA ARG A 200 22.59 0.70 7.75
C ARG A 200 22.06 2.13 7.87
N LEU A 201 20.73 2.29 7.85
CA LEU A 201 20.11 3.60 8.08
C LEU A 201 20.19 3.98 9.57
N VAL A 202 20.05 3.03 10.51
CA VAL A 202 20.25 3.29 11.95
C VAL A 202 21.67 3.80 12.20
N ASP A 203 22.68 3.10 11.67
CA ASP A 203 24.08 3.49 11.76
C ASP A 203 24.31 4.90 11.18
N LEU A 204 23.74 5.20 10.01
CA LEU A 204 23.82 6.51 9.38
C LEU A 204 23.15 7.64 10.18
N VAL A 205 22.01 7.36 10.83
CA VAL A 205 21.27 8.32 11.66
C VAL A 205 21.95 8.50 13.03
N GLY A 206 22.72 7.50 13.48
CA GLY A 206 23.40 7.51 14.78
C GLY A 206 22.48 7.28 15.98
N ARG A 207 21.22 6.93 15.73
CA ARG A 207 20.22 6.56 16.74
C ARG A 207 19.11 5.72 16.10
N ASP A 208 18.35 5.03 16.94
CA ASP A 208 17.15 4.34 16.47
C ASP A 208 16.09 5.33 15.95
N PHE A 209 15.35 4.86 14.95
CA PHE A 209 14.15 5.49 14.42
C PHE A 209 12.94 4.59 14.68
N GLN A 210 11.75 5.19 14.67
CA GLN A 210 10.50 4.47 14.83
C GLN A 210 10.15 3.69 13.55
N ARG A 211 9.83 2.41 13.71
CA ARG A 211 9.48 1.49 12.63
C ARG A 211 7.99 1.18 12.66
N ILE A 212 7.30 1.38 11.54
CA ILE A 212 5.86 1.15 11.42
C ILE A 212 5.61 0.20 10.25
N GLY A 213 5.08 -0.99 10.52
CA GLY A 213 4.73 -1.97 9.50
C GLY A 213 3.24 -1.91 9.18
N LEU A 214 2.88 -2.00 7.91
CA LEU A 214 1.49 -2.09 7.46
C LEU A 214 1.27 -3.43 6.75
N SER A 215 0.17 -4.09 7.07
CA SER A 215 -0.21 -5.35 6.44
C SER A 215 -1.73 -5.52 6.40
N ALA A 216 -2.26 -6.07 5.31
CA ALA A 216 -3.69 -6.35 5.20
C ALA A 216 -4.11 -7.53 6.09
N THR A 217 -3.50 -8.70 5.86
CA THR A 217 -3.78 -9.95 6.56
C THR A 217 -2.48 -10.75 6.65
N ILE A 218 -2.03 -11.04 7.88
CA ILE A 218 -0.76 -11.73 8.08
C ILE A 218 -0.84 -12.67 9.28
N ALA A 219 -0.10 -13.76 9.19
CA ALA A 219 0.12 -14.71 10.26
C ALA A 219 1.46 -15.45 10.01
N PRO A 220 2.25 -15.74 11.05
CA PRO A 220 2.12 -15.27 12.44
C PRO A 220 2.49 -13.77 12.57
N LEU A 221 1.77 -13.02 13.41
CA LEU A 221 1.94 -11.57 13.55
C LEU A 221 3.26 -11.24 14.26
N GLU A 222 3.60 -12.05 15.26
CA GLU A 222 4.74 -11.89 16.14
C GLU A 222 6.07 -12.00 15.38
N GLU A 223 6.19 -12.97 14.49
CA GLU A 223 7.39 -13.13 13.64
C GLU A 223 7.59 -11.93 12.72
N VAL A 224 6.51 -11.36 12.20
CA VAL A 224 6.61 -10.23 11.29
C VAL A 224 6.85 -8.93 12.06
N ALA A 225 6.31 -8.82 13.27
CA ALA A 225 6.64 -7.77 14.20
C ALA A 225 8.13 -7.82 14.60
N ALA A 226 8.67 -9.01 14.86
CA ALA A 226 10.09 -9.20 15.12
C ALA A 226 10.95 -8.84 13.89
N PHE A 227 10.55 -9.26 12.69
CA PHE A 227 11.20 -8.89 11.43
C PHE A 227 11.19 -7.36 11.21
N LEU A 228 10.06 -6.69 11.46
CA LEU A 228 9.93 -5.24 11.35
C LEU A 228 10.88 -4.53 12.32
N ALA A 229 10.85 -4.90 13.60
CA ALA A 229 11.54 -4.19 14.66
C ALA A 229 13.06 -4.43 14.62
N GLY A 230 13.48 -5.64 14.24
CA GLY A 230 14.88 -6.05 14.26
C GLY A 230 15.44 -6.11 15.69
N TYR A 231 16.76 -6.02 15.77
CA TYR A 231 17.52 -6.22 17.00
C TYR A 231 18.46 -5.06 17.24
N THR A 232 18.67 -4.69 18.51
CA THR A 232 19.72 -3.78 18.95
C THR A 232 21.11 -4.42 18.77
N ASP A 233 22.17 -3.62 18.86
CA ASP A 233 23.56 -4.07 18.67
C ASP A 233 23.98 -5.16 19.69
N ASP A 234 23.35 -5.19 20.86
CA ASP A 234 23.55 -6.23 21.88
C ASP A 234 22.71 -7.50 21.63
N GLY A 235 22.07 -7.61 20.47
CA GLY A 235 21.29 -8.76 20.04
C GLY A 235 19.90 -8.87 20.69
N LYS A 236 19.44 -7.85 21.41
CA LYS A 236 18.10 -7.86 22.02
C LYS A 236 17.04 -7.44 21.01
N PRO A 237 15.85 -8.07 21.02
CA PRO A 237 14.78 -7.66 20.12
C PRO A 237 14.27 -6.27 20.49
N ARG A 238 14.06 -5.41 19.48
CA ARG A 238 13.45 -4.10 19.70
C ARG A 238 11.97 -4.24 20.08
N PRO A 239 11.46 -3.41 21.00
CA PRO A 239 10.06 -3.48 21.40
C PRO A 239 9.14 -3.07 20.25
N VAL A 240 8.02 -3.76 20.10
CA VAL A 240 7.02 -3.52 19.05
C VAL A 240 5.60 -3.81 19.55
N VAL A 241 4.67 -2.96 19.15
CA VAL A 241 3.25 -3.09 19.45
C VAL A 241 2.51 -3.61 18.23
N ILE A 242 1.73 -4.68 18.39
CA ILE A 242 0.90 -5.26 17.33
C ILE A 242 -0.51 -4.69 17.44
N VAL A 243 -0.94 -3.95 16.43
CA VAL A 243 -2.32 -3.54 16.22
C VAL A 243 -3.00 -4.60 15.36
N ASP A 244 -3.73 -5.51 16.01
CA ASP A 244 -4.55 -6.51 15.32
C ASP A 244 -6.00 -6.01 15.23
N ALA A 245 -6.31 -5.33 14.13
CA ALA A 245 -7.65 -4.87 13.80
C ALA A 245 -8.23 -5.66 12.63
N ARG A 246 -7.88 -6.96 12.52
CA ARG A 246 -8.48 -7.86 11.55
C ARG A 246 -9.93 -8.13 11.95
N PHE A 247 -10.87 -7.60 11.17
CA PHE A 247 -12.26 -8.03 11.23
C PHE A 247 -12.56 -8.86 9.98
N ALA A 248 -13.30 -9.96 10.17
CA ALA A 248 -13.84 -10.72 9.05
C ALA A 248 -14.90 -9.85 8.37
N LYS A 249 -14.56 -9.18 7.27
CA LYS A 249 -15.60 -8.83 6.29
C LYS A 249 -16.26 -10.15 5.86
N PRO A 250 -17.59 -10.29 5.85
CA PRO A 250 -18.20 -11.45 5.24
C PRO A 250 -17.80 -11.47 3.76
N ILE A 251 -17.01 -12.45 3.36
CA ILE A 251 -16.58 -12.65 1.98
C ILE A 251 -17.49 -13.73 1.38
N ASP A 252 -18.19 -13.41 0.28
CA ASP A 252 -18.93 -14.40 -0.51
C ASP A 252 -17.97 -15.09 -1.48
N ILE A 253 -17.33 -16.17 -1.02
CA ILE A 253 -16.43 -16.98 -1.83
C ILE A 253 -17.18 -18.19 -2.36
N ARG A 254 -17.18 -18.36 -3.68
CA ARG A 254 -17.79 -19.52 -4.36
C ARG A 254 -16.80 -20.19 -5.28
N VAL A 255 -16.80 -21.53 -5.27
CA VAL A 255 -16.10 -22.34 -6.26
C VAL A 255 -17.09 -22.67 -7.36
N ILE A 256 -16.90 -22.07 -8.54
CA ILE A 256 -17.77 -22.29 -9.70
C ILE A 256 -17.09 -23.32 -10.60
N CYS A 257 -17.76 -24.44 -10.81
CA CYS A 257 -17.35 -25.47 -11.75
C CYS A 257 -18.45 -25.63 -12.82
N PRO A 258 -18.10 -25.67 -14.11
CA PRO A 258 -19.06 -26.04 -15.14
C PRO A 258 -19.68 -27.40 -14.82
N LYS A 259 -20.98 -27.58 -15.13
CA LYS A 259 -21.71 -28.85 -14.95
C LYS A 259 -21.32 -29.86 -16.03
N LEU A 260 -20.06 -30.26 -16.05
CA LEU A 260 -19.47 -31.21 -16.99
C LEU A 260 -18.63 -32.24 -16.24
N ASP A 261 -18.44 -33.41 -16.83
CA ASP A 261 -17.54 -34.42 -16.31
C ASP A 261 -16.08 -33.98 -16.52
N LEU A 262 -15.39 -33.61 -15.44
CA LEU A 262 -14.02 -33.10 -15.52
C LEU A 262 -12.98 -34.14 -15.97
N ILE A 263 -13.29 -35.45 -15.89
CA ILE A 263 -12.36 -36.53 -16.19
C ILE A 263 -12.41 -36.87 -17.67
N TYR A 264 -13.61 -36.98 -18.24
CA TYR A 264 -13.80 -37.50 -19.60
C TYR A 264 -14.15 -36.41 -20.63
N THR A 265 -14.47 -35.19 -20.20
CA THR A 265 -14.76 -34.09 -21.14
C THR A 265 -13.48 -33.61 -21.81
N PRO A 266 -13.45 -33.45 -23.15
CA PRO A 266 -12.32 -32.86 -23.86
C PRO A 266 -11.96 -31.48 -23.32
N ALA A 267 -10.66 -31.19 -23.21
CA ALA A 267 -10.17 -29.93 -22.64
C ALA A 267 -10.71 -28.68 -23.36
N SER A 268 -10.95 -28.75 -24.67
CA SER A 268 -11.56 -27.66 -25.44
C SER A 268 -12.97 -27.33 -24.97
N VAL A 269 -13.82 -28.35 -24.82
CA VAL A 269 -15.21 -28.23 -24.37
C VAL A 269 -15.28 -27.72 -22.93
N LEU A 270 -14.41 -28.23 -22.05
CA LEU A 270 -14.31 -27.74 -20.69
C LEU A 270 -13.90 -26.26 -20.65
N ASN A 271 -12.91 -25.89 -21.47
CA ASN A 271 -12.45 -24.50 -21.57
C ASN A 271 -13.54 -23.58 -22.12
N GLU A 272 -14.33 -23.99 -23.11
CA GLU A 272 -15.48 -23.21 -23.59
C GLU A 272 -16.51 -22.99 -22.48
N ALA A 273 -16.84 -24.03 -21.72
CA ALA A 273 -17.79 -23.94 -20.62
C ALA A 273 -17.31 -23.00 -19.48
N ILE A 274 -16.01 -23.00 -19.17
CA ILE A 274 -15.43 -22.05 -18.20
C ILE A 274 -15.61 -20.60 -18.67
N TYR A 275 -15.36 -20.33 -19.95
CA TYR A 275 -15.52 -18.99 -20.51
C TYR A 275 -16.99 -18.57 -20.60
N GLU A 276 -17.91 -19.51 -20.80
CA GLU A 276 -19.34 -19.24 -20.77
C GLU A 276 -19.84 -18.88 -19.35
N GLU A 277 -19.35 -19.56 -18.31
CA GLU A 277 -19.62 -19.14 -16.93
C GLU A 277 -19.03 -17.76 -16.63
N LEU A 278 -17.80 -17.50 -17.08
CA LEU A 278 -17.18 -16.18 -16.95
C LEU A 278 -17.99 -15.09 -17.67
N ARG A 279 -18.54 -15.38 -18.86
CA ARG A 279 -19.42 -14.49 -19.60
C ARG A 279 -20.66 -14.08 -18.79
N LYS A 280 -21.35 -15.06 -18.19
CA LYS A 280 -22.55 -14.84 -17.37
C LYS A 280 -22.25 -13.98 -16.15
N LEU A 281 -21.11 -14.24 -15.50
CA LEU A 281 -20.66 -13.45 -14.35
C LEU A 281 -20.36 -11.99 -14.75
N ILE A 282 -19.60 -11.78 -15.83
CA ILE A 282 -19.27 -10.43 -16.33
C ILE A 282 -20.54 -9.67 -16.72
N ALA A 283 -21.52 -10.33 -17.34
CA ALA A 283 -22.76 -9.70 -17.76
C ALA A 283 -23.64 -9.21 -16.59
N THR A 284 -23.51 -9.80 -15.40
CA THR A 284 -24.34 -9.50 -14.22
C THR A 284 -23.70 -8.53 -13.22
N HIS A 285 -22.42 -8.20 -13.43
CA HIS A 285 -21.66 -7.27 -12.58
C HIS A 285 -21.32 -6.01 -13.37
N LYS A 286 -20.86 -4.95 -12.71
CA LYS A 286 -20.43 -3.69 -13.35
C LYS A 286 -18.95 -3.70 -13.69
N THR A 287 -18.10 -4.15 -12.79
CA THR A 287 -16.65 -4.14 -12.96
C THR A 287 -16.05 -5.45 -12.48
N THR A 288 -15.56 -6.27 -13.41
CA THR A 288 -14.98 -7.58 -13.09
C THR A 288 -13.46 -7.56 -13.21
N LEU A 289 -12.77 -7.94 -12.13
CA LEU A 289 -11.33 -8.16 -12.12
C LEU A 289 -11.03 -9.65 -12.21
N VAL A 290 -10.37 -10.08 -13.29
CA VAL A 290 -10.06 -11.49 -13.55
C VAL A 290 -8.58 -11.73 -13.31
N PHE A 291 -8.23 -12.55 -12.31
CA PHE A 291 -6.85 -12.95 -12.06
C PHE A 291 -6.48 -14.24 -12.77
N THR A 292 -5.28 -14.24 -13.34
CA THR A 292 -4.62 -15.38 -13.97
C THR A 292 -3.27 -15.64 -13.30
N ASN A 293 -2.71 -16.84 -13.48
CA ASN A 293 -1.45 -17.18 -12.82
C ASN A 293 -0.18 -16.78 -13.59
N THR A 294 -0.32 -16.35 -14.86
CA THR A 294 0.83 -15.98 -15.70
C THR A 294 0.46 -14.84 -16.63
N ARG A 295 1.47 -14.04 -17.02
CA ARG A 295 1.29 -12.93 -17.96
C ARG A 295 0.79 -13.41 -19.33
N SER A 296 1.29 -14.53 -19.81
CA SER A 296 0.83 -15.09 -21.09
C SER A 296 -0.62 -15.58 -21.02
N ALA A 297 -1.07 -16.08 -19.86
CA ALA A 297 -2.48 -16.42 -19.66
C ALA A 297 -3.36 -15.17 -19.62
N THR A 298 -2.90 -14.08 -19.01
CA THR A 298 -3.60 -12.78 -19.02
C THR A 298 -3.93 -12.37 -20.46
N GLU A 299 -2.92 -12.32 -21.34
CA GLU A 299 -3.11 -11.90 -22.73
C GLU A 299 -4.06 -12.82 -23.51
N ARG A 300 -3.92 -14.15 -23.35
CA ARG A 300 -4.83 -15.11 -23.98
C ARG A 300 -6.28 -14.94 -23.51
N VAL A 301 -6.48 -14.69 -22.21
CA VAL A 301 -7.81 -14.46 -21.64
C VAL A 301 -8.41 -13.17 -22.16
N VAL A 302 -7.65 -12.07 -22.19
CA VAL A 302 -8.10 -10.79 -22.75
C VAL A 302 -8.51 -10.95 -24.20
N TYR A 303 -7.67 -11.56 -25.03
CA TYR A 303 -7.99 -11.79 -26.44
C TYR A 303 -9.30 -12.57 -26.62
N LYS A 304 -9.47 -13.68 -25.87
CA LYS A 304 -10.68 -14.51 -25.96
C LYS A 304 -11.92 -13.78 -25.43
N LEU A 305 -11.80 -13.00 -24.36
CA LEU A 305 -12.91 -12.19 -23.83
C LEU A 305 -13.29 -11.07 -24.79
N LYS A 306 -12.33 -10.33 -25.37
CA LYS A 306 -12.59 -9.29 -26.38
C LYS A 306 -13.38 -9.86 -27.57
N LYS A 307 -12.96 -11.02 -28.08
CA LYS A 307 -13.66 -11.70 -29.18
C LYS A 307 -15.07 -12.12 -28.76
N MET A 308 -15.19 -12.90 -27.69
CA MET A 308 -16.46 -13.48 -27.25
C MET A 308 -17.49 -12.42 -26.82
N LEU A 309 -17.07 -11.43 -26.04
CA LEU A 309 -17.97 -10.38 -25.53
C LEU A 309 -18.32 -9.35 -26.60
N GLY A 310 -17.36 -9.03 -27.48
CA GLY A 310 -17.60 -8.18 -28.65
C GLY A 310 -18.59 -8.81 -29.64
N GLU A 311 -18.43 -10.09 -29.99
CA GLU A 311 -19.36 -10.80 -30.88
C GLU A 311 -20.77 -10.91 -30.29
N SER A 312 -20.89 -11.02 -28.96
CA SER A 312 -22.18 -11.07 -28.27
C SER A 312 -22.84 -9.70 -28.04
N GLY A 313 -22.16 -8.59 -28.34
CA GLY A 313 -22.64 -7.23 -28.08
C GLY A 313 -22.77 -6.86 -26.61
N ILE A 314 -22.21 -7.66 -25.69
CA ILE A 314 -22.28 -7.42 -24.24
C ILE A 314 -21.34 -6.29 -23.82
N LEU A 315 -20.14 -6.26 -24.40
CA LEU A 315 -19.13 -5.23 -24.15
C LEU A 315 -18.41 -4.90 -25.45
N ASN A 316 -17.96 -3.65 -25.56
CA ASN A 316 -17.01 -3.28 -26.58
C ASN A 316 -15.59 -3.76 -26.21
N ALA A 317 -14.76 -4.02 -27.23
CA ALA A 317 -13.41 -4.56 -27.03
C ALA A 317 -12.46 -3.60 -26.29
N ASP A 318 -12.77 -2.30 -26.28
CA ASP A 318 -12.05 -1.27 -25.54
C ASP A 318 -12.40 -1.25 -24.04
N GLU A 319 -13.51 -1.85 -23.62
CA GLU A 319 -13.90 -1.94 -22.20
C GLU A 319 -13.19 -3.08 -21.44
N ILE A 320 -12.32 -3.82 -22.14
CA ILE A 320 -11.60 -4.99 -21.63
C ILE A 320 -10.10 -4.74 -21.78
N GLU A 321 -9.31 -4.83 -20.72
CA GLU A 321 -7.86 -4.60 -20.82
C GLU A 321 -7.00 -5.57 -20.00
N ALA A 322 -5.75 -5.74 -20.45
CA ALA A 322 -4.73 -6.51 -19.74
C ALA A 322 -4.00 -5.62 -18.72
N HIS A 323 -3.63 -6.18 -17.56
CA HIS A 323 -2.73 -5.53 -16.63
C HIS A 323 -1.68 -6.49 -16.08
N HIS A 324 -0.42 -6.30 -16.49
CA HIS A 324 0.73 -7.04 -15.95
C HIS A 324 2.05 -6.28 -16.09
N SER A 325 3.05 -6.68 -15.30
CA SER A 325 4.32 -5.96 -15.19
C SER A 325 5.19 -5.94 -16.46
N SER A 326 4.85 -6.72 -17.50
CA SER A 326 5.52 -6.61 -18.82
C SER A 326 5.02 -5.44 -19.66
N LEU A 327 3.90 -4.80 -19.30
CA LEU A 327 3.39 -3.62 -20.01
C LEU A 327 4.23 -2.39 -19.67
N SER A 328 4.33 -1.49 -20.65
CA SER A 328 4.98 -0.19 -20.46
C SER A 328 4.30 0.60 -19.34
N ARG A 329 5.03 1.55 -18.75
CA ARG A 329 4.51 2.39 -17.67
C ARG A 329 3.25 3.14 -18.09
N ASP A 330 3.26 3.73 -19.28
CA ASP A 330 2.16 4.58 -19.74
C ASP A 330 0.88 3.77 -19.96
N VAL A 331 1.01 2.55 -20.48
CA VAL A 331 -0.14 1.62 -20.64
C VAL A 331 -0.71 1.21 -19.29
N ARG A 332 0.14 0.88 -18.31
CA ARG A 332 -0.35 0.50 -16.97
C ARG A 332 -1.11 1.64 -16.29
N LEU A 333 -0.56 2.85 -16.35
CA LEU A 333 -1.20 4.03 -15.77
C LEU A 333 -2.54 4.37 -16.46
N ASP A 334 -2.63 4.21 -17.79
CA ASP A 334 -3.89 4.40 -18.52
C ASP A 334 -4.96 3.40 -18.07
N VAL A 335 -4.61 2.10 -17.97
CA VAL A 335 -5.54 1.06 -17.51
C VAL A 335 -5.99 1.31 -16.07
N GLU A 336 -5.07 1.64 -15.16
CA GLU A 336 -5.37 1.98 -13.76
C GLU A 336 -6.34 3.17 -13.66
N GLU A 337 -6.09 4.25 -14.42
CA GLU A 337 -6.92 5.46 -14.41
C GLU A 337 -8.32 5.20 -15.02
N ARG A 338 -8.38 4.47 -16.14
CA ARG A 338 -9.66 4.12 -16.78
C ARG A 338 -10.50 3.20 -15.90
N LEU A 339 -9.86 2.26 -15.20
CA LEU A 339 -10.54 1.39 -14.23
C LEU A 339 -11.10 2.22 -13.06
N LYS A 340 -10.28 3.13 -12.51
CA LYS A 340 -10.68 4.03 -11.42
C LYS A 340 -11.88 4.92 -11.80
N GLN A 341 -11.92 5.38 -13.04
CA GLN A 341 -13.01 6.20 -13.58
C GLN A 341 -14.25 5.38 -14.01
N GLY A 342 -14.23 4.05 -13.85
CA GLY A 342 -15.34 3.18 -14.25
C GLY A 342 -15.52 3.04 -15.76
N ARG A 343 -14.48 3.33 -16.56
CA ARG A 343 -14.48 3.22 -18.03
C ARG A 343 -14.09 1.82 -18.53
N LEU A 344 -13.59 0.97 -17.64
CA LEU A 344 -13.29 -0.43 -17.94
C LEU A 344 -14.29 -1.31 -17.19
N ARG A 345 -14.90 -2.25 -17.93
CA ARG A 345 -15.84 -3.22 -17.39
C ARG A 345 -15.16 -4.52 -17.01
N VAL A 346 -14.05 -4.87 -17.67
CA VAL A 346 -13.25 -6.04 -17.35
C VAL A 346 -11.76 -5.71 -17.39
N VAL A 347 -11.05 -6.07 -16.33
CA VAL A 347 -9.58 -6.06 -16.36
C VAL A 347 -9.09 -7.45 -16.04
N VAL A 348 -8.15 -7.95 -16.83
CA VAL A 348 -7.50 -9.23 -16.59
C VAL A 348 -6.09 -8.95 -16.09
N SER A 349 -5.74 -9.48 -14.93
CA SER A 349 -4.41 -9.30 -14.35
C SER A 349 -3.73 -10.62 -14.02
N SER A 350 -2.41 -10.57 -13.89
CA SER A 350 -1.62 -11.67 -13.34
C SER A 350 -1.41 -11.47 -11.85
N THR A 351 -0.38 -10.73 -11.46
CA THR A 351 -0.09 -10.40 -10.05
C THR A 351 -0.04 -8.90 -9.79
N SER A 352 -0.11 -8.05 -10.82
CA SER A 352 0.17 -6.61 -10.67
C SER A 352 -0.97 -5.81 -10.06
N LEU A 353 -2.21 -6.33 -10.09
CA LEU A 353 -3.35 -5.74 -9.38
C LEU A 353 -3.73 -6.48 -8.09
N GLU A 354 -2.92 -7.45 -7.64
CA GLU A 354 -3.20 -8.19 -6.39
C GLU A 354 -3.13 -7.31 -5.14
N LEU A 355 -2.44 -6.17 -5.22
CA LEU A 355 -1.94 -5.45 -4.06
C LEU A 355 -2.28 -3.96 -4.19
N GLY A 356 -3.04 -3.45 -3.20
CA GLY A 356 -3.01 -2.09 -2.65
C GLY A 356 -3.26 -0.87 -3.57
N ILE A 357 -3.39 -1.04 -4.88
CA ILE A 357 -3.64 0.06 -5.83
C ILE A 357 -5.09 0.50 -5.66
N ASP A 358 -5.32 1.81 -5.63
CA ASP A 358 -6.68 2.36 -5.60
C ASP A 358 -7.30 2.28 -7.01
N ILE A 359 -7.76 1.08 -7.35
CA ILE A 359 -8.36 0.70 -8.63
C ILE A 359 -9.86 1.04 -8.74
N GLY A 360 -10.40 1.84 -7.82
CA GLY A 360 -11.81 2.20 -7.82
C GLY A 360 -12.72 1.05 -7.35
N TYR A 361 -13.98 1.07 -7.82
CA TYR A 361 -15.00 0.11 -7.41
C TYR A 361 -14.95 -1.18 -8.25
N ILE A 362 -14.82 -2.32 -7.56
CA ILE A 362 -14.90 -3.67 -8.13
C ILE A 362 -16.01 -4.40 -7.39
N ASP A 363 -16.97 -4.95 -8.12
CA ASP A 363 -18.06 -5.76 -7.56
C ASP A 363 -17.88 -7.26 -7.77
N LEU A 364 -16.94 -7.69 -8.63
CA LEU A 364 -16.58 -9.10 -8.78
C LEU A 364 -15.08 -9.31 -9.02
N VAL A 365 -14.50 -10.24 -8.25
CA VAL A 365 -13.18 -10.80 -8.51
C VAL A 365 -13.33 -12.25 -8.97
N VAL A 366 -12.75 -12.59 -10.11
CA VAL A 366 -12.70 -13.96 -10.62
C VAL A 366 -11.27 -14.48 -10.58
N LEU A 367 -11.05 -15.63 -9.93
CA LEU A 367 -9.78 -16.35 -9.98
C LEU A 367 -9.86 -17.45 -11.03
N LEU A 368 -9.25 -17.23 -12.20
CA LEU A 368 -9.11 -18.28 -13.19
C LEU A 368 -8.03 -19.27 -12.73
N SER A 369 -8.48 -20.42 -12.23
CA SER A 369 -7.69 -21.44 -11.53
C SER A 369 -7.30 -21.07 -10.09
N SER A 370 -6.80 -22.06 -9.35
CA SER A 370 -6.32 -21.88 -7.98
C SER A 370 -5.23 -20.79 -7.90
N PRO A 371 -5.29 -19.87 -6.90
CA PRO A 371 -4.26 -18.87 -6.64
C PRO A 371 -2.99 -19.46 -6.01
N LYS A 372 -2.95 -20.78 -5.78
CA LYS A 372 -1.82 -21.56 -5.22
C LYS A 372 -1.42 -21.21 -3.78
N SER A 373 -2.13 -20.29 -3.12
CA SER A 373 -1.97 -20.00 -1.68
C SER A 373 -3.20 -19.28 -1.12
N VAL A 374 -3.45 -19.45 0.17
CA VAL A 374 -4.54 -18.76 0.90
C VAL A 374 -4.27 -17.25 0.99
N THR A 375 -3.01 -16.85 1.20
CA THR A 375 -2.64 -15.42 1.26
C THR A 375 -3.01 -14.70 -0.04
N ARG A 376 -2.68 -15.28 -1.20
CA ARG A 376 -3.06 -14.69 -2.50
C ARG A 376 -4.56 -14.66 -2.73
N LEU A 377 -5.29 -15.68 -2.26
CA LEU A 377 -6.76 -15.67 -2.33
C LEU A 377 -7.31 -14.44 -1.60
N LEU A 378 -6.87 -14.21 -0.36
CA LEU A 378 -7.33 -13.10 0.49
C LEU A 378 -6.83 -11.71 0.07
N GLN A 379 -5.74 -11.63 -0.69
CA GLN A 379 -5.27 -10.35 -1.26
C GLN A 379 -6.07 -9.98 -2.51
N ARG A 380 -6.40 -10.98 -3.34
CA ARG A 380 -7.11 -10.77 -4.60
C ARG A 380 -8.60 -10.46 -4.40
N VAL A 381 -9.24 -11.11 -3.43
CA VAL A 381 -10.66 -10.96 -3.06
C VAL A 381 -10.79 -9.94 -1.94
#